data_AF-A0A831PLK2-F1
#
_entry.id   AF-A0A831PLK2-F1
#
_cell.length_a   1.000
_cell.length_b   1.000
_cell.length_c   1.000
_cell.angle_alpha   90.00
_cell.angle_beta   90.00
_cell.angle_gamma   90.00
#
_symmetry.space_group_name_H-M   'P 1'
#
loop_
_entity.id
_entity.type
_entity.pdbx_description
1 polymer ?
#
loop_
_entity_poly.entity_id
_entity_poly.type
_entity_poly.pdbx_seq_one_letter_code
_entity_poly.pdbx_strand_id
1 'polypeptide(L)'
;MMQTLSPPGDVRLARGIAAALEAFEPITLDDLKNSDANLLDRTETKFLMTADRFVQILSDLGDAYRVLTIEGARQGRYETEYYDTDSFLTYLQHHNGRATRYKLRFRHYLSSDTTFLEVKEKRNTGRTVKKRLETDGLPELSDPGPGTFLAESFPYDAGAFHPVLLTAYDRITLVARDHAERLTFDLNLTFDNGMERRSYPRVVIGEIKHDRALRRSPAMTALGRAGVRKTGFSKYCIGVSLLYTGLKHNRFKRNLLFLEKLSSEGRSVC
;
A
#
# COMPACT_ATOMS: atom_id res chain seq x y z
N MET A 1 -4.82 23.82 12.61
CA MET A 1 -4.63 23.97 11.16
C MET A 1 -3.23 24.55 10.93
N MET A 2 -2.20 23.70 10.81
CA MET A 2 -0.88 24.12 10.34
C MET A 2 -0.68 23.42 9.01
N GLN A 3 -0.81 24.15 7.90
CA GLN A 3 -0.37 23.67 6.60
C GLN A 3 1.16 23.69 6.64
N THR A 4 1.77 22.53 6.90
CA THR A 4 3.20 22.34 6.65
C THR A 4 3.42 22.48 5.15
N LEU A 5 3.96 23.62 4.73
CA LEU A 5 4.39 23.85 3.35
C LEU A 5 5.40 22.76 2.98
N SER A 6 5.08 21.95 1.97
CA SER A 6 6.03 20.95 1.46
C SER A 6 7.31 21.63 0.97
N PRO A 7 8.49 21.06 1.22
CA PRO A 7 9.75 21.64 0.75
C PRO A 7 9.73 21.85 -0.79
N PRO A 8 10.44 22.86 -1.32
CA PRO A 8 10.41 23.19 -2.77
C PRO A 8 10.75 22.02 -3.70
N GLY A 9 11.59 21.08 -3.25
CA GLY A 9 11.93 19.87 -3.98
C GLY A 9 10.76 18.89 -4.15
N ASP A 10 9.92 18.75 -3.13
CA ASP A 10 8.76 17.86 -3.16
C ASP A 10 7.67 18.37 -4.10
N VAL A 11 7.51 19.70 -4.19
CA VAL A 11 6.58 20.34 -5.13
C VAL A 11 6.99 20.10 -6.58
N ARG A 12 8.29 20.22 -6.89
CA ARG A 12 8.81 19.94 -8.25
C ARG A 12 8.61 18.48 -8.64
N LEU A 13 8.90 17.57 -7.71
CA LEU A 13 8.71 16.13 -7.90
C LEU A 13 7.24 15.78 -8.15
N ALA A 14 6.31 16.31 -7.34
CA ALA A 14 4.88 16.10 -7.52
C ALA A 14 4.41 16.57 -8.90
N ARG A 15 4.87 17.74 -9.36
CA ARG A 15 4.59 18.26 -10.71
C ARG A 15 5.19 17.36 -11.81
N GLY A 16 6.41 16.87 -11.62
CA GLY A 16 7.06 15.96 -12.57
C GLY A 16 6.29 14.65 -12.73
N ILE A 17 5.80 14.09 -11.62
CA ILE A 17 4.95 12.90 -11.64
C ILE A 17 3.62 13.20 -12.37
N ALA A 18 2.94 14.29 -12.02
CA ALA A 18 1.69 14.67 -12.68
C ALA A 18 1.86 14.83 -14.20
N ALA A 19 2.91 15.55 -14.63
CA ALA A 19 3.22 15.72 -16.05
C ALA A 19 3.51 14.39 -16.75
N ALA A 20 4.27 13.47 -16.12
CA ALA A 20 4.52 12.16 -16.68
C ALA A 20 3.24 11.32 -16.85
N LEU A 21 2.27 11.48 -15.95
CA LEU A 21 0.99 10.76 -16.02
C LEU A 21 0.09 11.23 -17.17
N GLU A 22 0.26 12.45 -17.68
CA GLU A 22 -0.51 12.95 -18.82
C GLU A 22 -0.17 12.23 -20.13
N ALA A 23 1.00 11.60 -20.22
CA ALA A 23 1.37 10.78 -21.38
C ALA A 23 0.61 9.44 -21.43
N PHE A 24 -0.05 9.03 -20.35
CA PHE A 24 -0.80 7.79 -20.30
C PHE A 24 -2.26 8.04 -20.69
N GLU A 25 -2.77 7.23 -21.62
CA GLU A 25 -4.19 7.21 -21.91
C GLU A 25 -4.97 6.77 -20.65
N PRO A 26 -6.10 7.42 -20.33
CA PRO A 26 -6.91 7.05 -19.18
C PRO A 26 -7.64 5.72 -19.41
N ILE A 27 -7.93 5.02 -18.31
CA ILE A 27 -8.88 3.89 -18.26
C ILE A 27 -9.80 4.10 -17.06
N THR A 28 -11.09 3.78 -17.19
CA THR A 28 -12.04 3.91 -16.07
C THR A 28 -12.01 2.68 -15.16
N LEU A 29 -12.62 2.80 -13.98
CA LEU A 29 -12.76 1.66 -13.07
C LEU A 29 -13.61 0.53 -13.67
N ASP A 30 -14.64 0.87 -14.45
CA ASP A 30 -15.51 -0.13 -15.06
C ASP A 30 -14.82 -0.84 -16.23
N ASP A 31 -14.06 -0.11 -17.06
CA ASP A 31 -13.21 -0.73 -18.08
C ASP A 31 -12.18 -1.67 -17.46
N LEU A 32 -11.56 -1.27 -16.34
CA LEU A 32 -10.62 -2.14 -15.62
C LEU A 32 -11.30 -3.42 -15.11
N LYS A 33 -12.52 -3.34 -14.55
CA LYS A 33 -13.27 -4.52 -14.09
C LYS A 33 -13.55 -5.50 -15.24
N ASN A 34 -13.77 -4.98 -16.45
CA ASN A 34 -14.06 -5.73 -17.66
C ASN A 34 -12.81 -6.20 -18.44
N SER A 35 -11.61 -5.85 -17.96
CA SER A 35 -10.34 -6.23 -18.58
C SER A 35 -9.68 -7.43 -17.92
N ASP A 36 -8.75 -8.07 -18.63
CA ASP A 36 -7.89 -9.14 -18.09
C ASP A 36 -7.01 -8.67 -16.90
N ALA A 37 -6.90 -7.35 -16.69
CA ALA A 37 -6.15 -6.75 -15.60
C ALA A 37 -6.95 -6.62 -14.28
N ASN A 38 -8.22 -7.06 -14.23
CA ASN A 38 -8.98 -7.14 -12.98
C ASN A 38 -8.28 -8.07 -11.95
N LEU A 39 -7.64 -9.13 -12.45
CA LEU A 39 -6.69 -10.01 -11.75
C LEU A 39 -7.21 -10.53 -10.40
N LEU A 40 -8.27 -11.34 -10.46
CA LEU A 40 -8.91 -11.94 -9.28
C LEU A 40 -8.01 -12.99 -8.59
N ASP A 41 -7.39 -13.89 -9.36
CA ASP A 41 -6.28 -14.74 -8.90
C ASP A 41 -4.96 -14.20 -9.48
N ARG A 42 -3.96 -13.94 -8.61
CA ARG A 42 -2.76 -13.21 -9.01
C ARG A 42 -1.57 -13.44 -8.11
N THR A 43 -0.40 -13.28 -8.72
CA THR A 43 0.87 -13.05 -8.04
C THR A 43 1.10 -11.56 -7.83
N GLU A 44 1.70 -11.20 -6.70
CA GLU A 44 2.03 -9.81 -6.37
C GLU A 44 3.50 -9.70 -5.99
N THR A 45 4.26 -8.89 -6.73
CA THR A 45 5.66 -8.58 -6.43
C THR A 45 5.77 -7.12 -5.98
N LYS A 46 6.47 -6.89 -4.86
CA LYS A 46 6.66 -5.55 -4.29
C LYS A 46 8.06 -5.01 -4.54
N PHE A 47 8.13 -3.70 -4.69
CA PHE A 47 9.33 -2.92 -4.91
C PHE A 47 9.30 -1.70 -4.01
N LEU A 48 10.49 -1.26 -3.59
CA LEU A 48 10.69 -0.07 -2.79
C LEU A 48 11.72 0.79 -3.53
N MET A 49 11.36 2.04 -3.79
CA MET A 49 12.18 2.95 -4.60
C MET A 49 12.05 4.40 -4.12
N THR A 50 12.95 5.26 -4.59
CA THR A 50 12.81 6.71 -4.43
C THR A 50 11.86 7.27 -5.48
N ALA A 51 11.27 8.41 -5.19
CA ALA A 51 10.41 9.10 -6.15
C ALA A 51 11.17 9.54 -7.42
N ASP A 52 12.47 9.88 -7.31
CA ASP A 52 13.30 10.19 -8.49
C ASP A 52 13.42 8.99 -9.45
N ARG A 53 13.64 7.78 -8.90
CA ARG A 53 13.65 6.55 -9.71
C ARG A 53 12.27 6.24 -10.27
N PHE A 54 11.21 6.54 -9.52
CA PHE A 54 9.85 6.34 -9.99
C PHE A 54 9.53 7.23 -11.21
N VAL A 55 9.95 8.49 -11.23
CA VAL A 55 9.80 9.37 -12.41
C VAL A 55 10.49 8.78 -13.63
N GLN A 56 11.73 8.26 -13.48
CA GLN A 56 12.44 7.58 -14.57
C GLN A 56 11.67 6.36 -15.08
N ILE A 57 11.12 5.55 -14.17
CA ILE A 57 10.33 4.37 -14.53
C ILE A 57 9.03 4.75 -15.25
N LEU A 58 8.34 5.83 -14.84
CA LEU A 58 7.11 6.25 -15.52
C LEU A 58 7.35 6.57 -17.00
N SER A 59 8.44 7.25 -17.33
CA SER A 59 8.78 7.57 -18.72
C SER A 59 8.99 6.32 -19.58
N ASP A 60 9.47 5.22 -19.01
CA ASP A 60 9.68 3.95 -19.72
C ASP A 60 8.39 3.13 -19.91
N LEU A 61 7.27 3.52 -19.29
CA LEU A 61 6.01 2.76 -19.29
C LEU A 61 4.91 3.34 -20.19
N GLY A 62 5.05 4.58 -20.66
CA GLY A 62 3.97 5.35 -21.30
C GLY A 62 3.13 4.59 -22.33
N ASP A 63 3.79 3.98 -23.31
CA ASP A 63 3.08 3.33 -24.42
C ASP A 63 2.45 1.98 -24.06
N ALA A 64 2.98 1.31 -23.03
CA ALA A 64 2.57 -0.06 -22.67
C ALA A 64 1.40 -0.12 -21.68
N TYR A 65 1.07 0.99 -21.03
CA TYR A 65 0.04 1.03 -19.99
C TYR A 65 -0.93 2.20 -20.19
N ARG A 66 -2.09 2.06 -19.57
CA ARG A 66 -3.08 3.12 -19.34
C ARG A 66 -3.09 3.47 -17.86
N VAL A 67 -3.48 4.69 -17.51
CA VAL A 67 -3.61 5.10 -16.09
C VAL A 67 -5.06 5.11 -15.67
N LEU A 68 -5.35 4.46 -14.53
CA LEU A 68 -6.69 4.47 -13.96
C LEU A 68 -7.07 5.89 -13.56
N THR A 69 -8.27 6.30 -13.97
CA THR A 69 -8.91 7.54 -13.52
C THR A 69 -10.19 7.21 -12.76
N ILE A 70 -10.39 7.88 -11.64
CA ILE A 70 -11.63 7.83 -10.84
C ILE A 70 -12.05 9.28 -10.66
N GLU A 71 -13.25 9.62 -11.13
CA GLU A 71 -13.76 11.01 -11.11
C GLU A 71 -12.78 12.03 -11.73
N GLY A 72 -12.10 11.63 -12.81
CA GLY A 72 -11.09 12.44 -13.49
C GLY A 72 -9.72 12.51 -12.80
N ALA A 73 -9.57 11.98 -11.59
CA ALA A 73 -8.29 11.96 -10.87
C ALA A 73 -7.44 10.74 -11.26
N ARG A 74 -6.20 10.97 -11.69
CA ARG A 74 -5.17 9.93 -11.96
C ARG A 74 -4.46 9.42 -10.70
N GLN A 75 -4.70 10.07 -9.56
CA GLN A 75 -4.18 9.70 -8.24
C GLN A 75 -5.33 9.64 -7.25
N GLY A 76 -5.48 8.53 -6.54
CA GLY A 76 -6.49 8.37 -5.50
C GLY A 76 -5.86 8.44 -4.10
N ARG A 77 -6.52 9.11 -3.16
CA ARG A 77 -6.10 9.14 -1.75
C ARG A 77 -6.71 7.98 -0.98
N TYR A 78 -5.87 7.29 -0.21
CA TYR A 78 -6.26 6.15 0.59
C TYR A 78 -5.88 6.38 2.03
N GLU A 79 -6.78 6.00 2.93
CA GLU A 79 -6.52 5.89 4.36
C GLU A 79 -6.78 4.45 4.80
N THR A 80 -5.97 3.95 5.71
CA THR A 80 -6.12 2.60 6.24
C THR A 80 -5.78 2.61 7.71
N GLU A 81 -6.77 2.29 8.53
CA GLU A 81 -6.63 2.12 9.97
C GLU A 81 -6.44 0.65 10.27
N TYR A 82 -5.28 0.29 10.83
CA TYR A 82 -4.95 -1.07 11.22
C TYR A 82 -5.26 -1.30 12.68
N TYR A 83 -5.78 -2.50 12.96
CA TYR A 83 -6.18 -2.93 14.29
C TYR A 83 -5.27 -4.07 14.75
N ASP A 84 -4.90 -4.04 16.04
CA ASP A 84 -4.28 -5.15 16.74
C ASP A 84 -4.70 -5.11 18.22
N THR A 85 -4.27 -6.11 18.97
CA THR A 85 -4.36 -6.16 20.44
C THR A 85 -3.29 -5.28 21.09
N ASP A 86 -3.45 -4.98 22.39
CA ASP A 86 -2.44 -4.30 23.22
C ASP A 86 -1.05 -4.96 23.13
N SER A 87 -1.03 -6.28 22.97
CA SER A 87 0.19 -7.08 22.86
C SER A 87 0.79 -7.14 21.44
N PHE A 88 0.18 -6.46 20.47
CA PHE A 88 0.58 -6.50 19.06
C PHE A 88 0.64 -7.92 18.48
N LEU A 89 -0.33 -8.75 18.86
CA LEU A 89 -0.44 -10.15 18.45
C LEU A 89 -0.18 -10.36 16.95
N THR A 90 -0.92 -9.69 16.07
CA THR A 90 -0.80 -9.94 14.62
C THR A 90 0.51 -9.39 14.06
N TYR A 91 0.97 -8.22 14.52
CA TYR A 91 2.29 -7.71 14.20
C TYR A 91 3.39 -8.71 14.54
N LEU A 92 3.40 -9.23 15.76
CA LEU A 92 4.39 -10.20 16.23
C LEU A 92 4.35 -11.49 15.43
N GLN A 93 3.18 -11.94 14.97
CA GLN A 93 3.05 -13.07 14.07
C GLN A 93 3.66 -12.80 12.69
N HIS A 94 3.46 -11.61 12.11
CA HIS A 94 4.11 -11.21 10.86
C HIS A 94 5.62 -11.06 11.01
N HIS A 95 6.06 -10.46 12.11
CA HIS A 95 7.47 -10.34 12.44
C HIS A 95 8.11 -11.72 12.60
N ASN A 96 7.47 -12.65 13.31
CA ASN A 96 7.99 -14.00 13.53
C ASN A 96 7.85 -14.93 12.33
N GLY A 97 7.19 -14.48 11.26
CA GLY A 97 6.98 -15.30 10.08
C GLY A 97 6.07 -16.50 10.32
N ARG A 98 5.13 -16.43 11.27
CA ARG A 98 4.16 -17.50 11.51
C ARG A 98 3.45 -17.91 10.22
N ALA A 99 3.29 -19.22 10.02
CA ALA A 99 2.85 -19.78 8.75
C ALA A 99 1.49 -19.19 8.31
N THR A 100 0.50 -19.24 9.21
CA THR A 100 -0.77 -18.53 9.07
C THR A 100 -0.77 -17.28 9.96
N ARG A 101 -1.23 -16.14 9.41
CA ARG A 101 -1.22 -14.85 10.10
C ARG A 101 -2.15 -13.85 9.41
N TYR A 102 -2.73 -12.94 10.20
CA TYR A 102 -3.81 -12.07 9.75
C TYR A 102 -3.44 -10.60 9.86
N LYS A 103 -4.19 -9.73 9.18
CA LYS A 103 -4.24 -8.29 9.45
C LYS A 103 -5.70 -7.88 9.40
N LEU A 104 -6.13 -7.12 10.39
CA LEU A 104 -7.43 -6.49 10.46
C LEU A 104 -7.27 -4.99 10.18
N ARG A 105 -8.16 -4.42 9.37
CA ARG A 105 -8.12 -3.00 9.05
C ARG A 105 -9.43 -2.49 8.49
N PHE A 106 -9.71 -1.22 8.71
CA PHE A 106 -10.58 -0.46 7.83
C PHE A 106 -9.76 0.24 6.76
N ARG A 107 -10.37 0.43 5.60
CA ARG A 107 -9.78 1.16 4.47
C ARG A 107 -10.80 2.09 3.86
N HIS A 108 -10.47 3.37 3.85
CA HIS A 108 -11.27 4.43 3.24
C HIS A 108 -10.63 4.86 1.91
N TYR A 109 -11.46 4.91 0.89
CA TYR A 109 -11.14 5.33 -0.46
C TYR A 109 -11.73 6.72 -0.68
N LEU A 110 -10.95 7.77 -0.38
CA LEU A 110 -11.48 9.14 -0.31
C LEU A 110 -12.05 9.62 -1.64
N SER A 111 -11.47 9.20 -2.77
CA SER A 111 -11.95 9.56 -4.11
C SER A 111 -13.30 8.93 -4.49
N SER A 112 -13.82 7.99 -3.71
CA SER A 112 -15.12 7.36 -3.95
C SER A 112 -16.01 7.37 -2.71
N ASP A 113 -15.51 7.98 -1.63
CA ASP A 113 -16.07 7.95 -0.28
C ASP A 113 -16.57 6.56 0.19
N THR A 114 -15.83 5.50 -0.15
CA THR A 114 -16.19 4.12 0.25
C THR A 114 -15.26 3.59 1.32
N THR A 115 -15.83 2.91 2.31
CA THR A 115 -15.07 2.27 3.39
C THR A 115 -15.28 0.77 3.41
N PHE A 116 -14.20 0.03 3.65
CA PHE A 116 -14.25 -1.42 3.79
C PHE A 116 -13.55 -1.88 5.06
N LEU A 117 -14.24 -2.72 5.83
CA LEU A 117 -13.61 -3.59 6.81
C LEU A 117 -12.95 -4.76 6.07
N GLU A 118 -11.67 -5.00 6.31
CA GLU A 118 -10.88 -6.00 5.59
C GLU A 118 -10.10 -6.92 6.52
N VAL A 119 -10.23 -8.22 6.28
CA VAL A 119 -9.36 -9.25 6.88
C VAL A 119 -8.44 -9.82 5.80
N LYS A 120 -7.13 -9.69 6.02
CA LYS A 120 -6.09 -10.23 5.14
C LYS A 120 -5.39 -11.40 5.80
N GLU A 121 -5.73 -12.61 5.38
CA GLU A 121 -5.11 -13.87 5.81
C GLU A 121 -3.94 -14.21 4.90
N LYS A 122 -2.73 -14.37 5.45
CA LYS A 122 -1.64 -15.07 4.77
C LYS A 122 -1.57 -16.49 5.28
N ARG A 123 -1.72 -17.47 4.39
CA ARG A 123 -1.72 -18.90 4.69
C ARG A 123 -0.31 -19.49 4.69
N ASN A 124 -0.17 -20.65 5.33
CA ASN A 124 1.05 -21.47 5.33
C ASN A 124 1.52 -21.87 3.92
N THR A 125 0.61 -21.98 2.94
CA THR A 125 0.91 -22.22 1.51
C THR A 125 1.53 -21.02 0.80
N GLY A 126 1.69 -19.87 1.48
CA GLY A 126 2.19 -18.62 0.90
C GLY A 126 1.12 -17.77 0.21
N ARG A 127 -0.05 -18.34 -0.08
CA ARG A 127 -1.22 -17.63 -0.63
C ARG A 127 -1.77 -16.62 0.38
N THR A 128 -2.37 -15.54 -0.15
CA THR A 128 -3.04 -14.53 0.66
C THR A 128 -4.50 -14.43 0.25
N VAL A 129 -5.41 -14.60 1.21
CA VAL A 129 -6.85 -14.44 1.03
C VAL A 129 -7.28 -13.12 1.66
N LYS A 130 -8.10 -12.35 0.94
CA LYS A 130 -8.68 -11.10 1.42
C LYS A 130 -10.18 -11.26 1.44
N LYS A 131 -10.78 -11.09 2.61
CA LYS A 131 -12.23 -10.93 2.77
C LYS A 131 -12.50 -9.46 3.11
N ARG A 132 -13.62 -8.92 2.65
CA ARG A 132 -14.01 -7.54 2.95
C ARG A 132 -15.52 -7.40 3.09
N LEU A 133 -15.94 -6.45 3.92
CA LEU A 133 -17.30 -5.97 4.07
C LEU A 133 -17.28 -4.46 3.80
N GLU A 134 -18.21 -3.97 2.97
CA GLU A 134 -18.43 -2.53 2.80
C GLU A 134 -19.16 -1.99 4.02
N THR A 135 -18.73 -0.84 4.54
CA THR A 135 -19.27 -0.23 5.75
C THR A 135 -19.53 1.25 5.52
N ASP A 136 -20.53 1.78 6.22
CA ASP A 136 -20.68 3.22 6.36
C ASP A 136 -19.72 3.72 7.45
N GLY A 137 -18.75 4.55 7.06
CA GLY A 137 -17.69 5.01 7.94
C GLY A 137 -16.90 3.89 8.64
N LEU A 138 -16.57 4.12 9.91
CA LEU A 138 -15.79 3.24 10.79
C LEU A 138 -16.67 2.74 11.96
N PRO A 139 -17.59 1.79 11.72
CA PRO A 139 -18.45 1.25 12.78
C PRO A 139 -17.63 0.51 13.83
N GLU A 140 -18.24 0.24 14.99
CA GLU A 140 -17.59 -0.60 16.00
C GLU A 140 -17.44 -2.03 15.47
N LEU A 141 -16.35 -2.71 15.83
CA LEU A 141 -16.14 -4.11 15.44
C LEU A 141 -17.23 -5.04 16.00
N SER A 142 -17.89 -4.64 17.09
CA SER A 142 -19.01 -5.32 17.75
C SER A 142 -20.37 -5.11 17.09
N ASP A 143 -20.50 -4.14 16.16
CA ASP A 143 -21.77 -3.89 15.49
C ASP A 143 -22.23 -5.12 14.69
N PRO A 144 -23.55 -5.35 14.50
CA PRO A 144 -24.06 -6.60 13.92
C PRO A 144 -23.44 -7.00 12.57
N GLY A 145 -23.23 -6.03 11.67
CA GLY A 145 -22.59 -6.26 10.37
C GLY A 145 -21.10 -6.66 10.50
N PRO A 146 -20.23 -5.77 11.02
CA PRO A 146 -18.83 -6.07 11.31
C PRO A 146 -18.63 -7.35 12.15
N GLY A 147 -19.38 -7.50 13.24
CA GLY A 147 -19.29 -8.64 14.14
C GLY A 147 -19.57 -9.97 13.46
N THR A 148 -20.65 -10.05 12.66
CA THR A 148 -20.98 -11.25 11.86
C THR A 148 -19.87 -11.55 10.86
N PHE A 149 -19.39 -10.54 10.13
CA PHE A 149 -18.30 -10.70 9.18
C PHE A 149 -17.01 -11.20 9.84
N LEU A 150 -16.65 -10.68 11.01
CA LEU A 150 -15.43 -11.06 11.73
C LEU A 150 -15.53 -12.47 12.31
N ALA A 151 -16.69 -12.87 12.85
CA ALA A 151 -16.92 -14.24 13.31
C ALA A 151 -16.67 -15.29 12.21
N GLU A 152 -16.95 -14.96 10.95
CA GLU A 152 -16.74 -15.85 9.80
C GLU A 152 -15.34 -15.76 9.16
N SER A 153 -14.61 -14.68 9.41
CA SER A 153 -13.41 -14.33 8.64
C SER A 153 -12.13 -14.19 9.45
N PHE A 154 -12.24 -14.02 10.77
CA PHE A 154 -11.14 -13.68 11.65
C PHE A 154 -11.11 -14.63 12.86
N PRO A 155 -10.00 -15.35 13.11
CA PRO A 155 -9.97 -16.41 14.12
C PRO A 155 -9.73 -15.90 15.55
N TYR A 156 -9.73 -14.59 15.75
CA TYR A 156 -9.45 -13.97 17.05
C TYR A 156 -10.70 -13.23 17.53
N ASP A 157 -10.81 -13.08 18.85
CA ASP A 157 -11.81 -12.21 19.45
C ASP A 157 -11.57 -10.76 19.01
N ALA A 158 -12.51 -10.22 18.23
CA ALA A 158 -12.46 -8.86 17.72
C ALA A 158 -12.56 -7.80 18.83
N GLY A 159 -13.14 -8.15 19.99
CA GLY A 159 -13.24 -7.24 21.14
C GLY A 159 -11.89 -6.90 21.77
N ALA A 160 -10.86 -7.72 21.54
CA ALA A 160 -9.50 -7.44 21.97
C ALA A 160 -8.73 -6.52 21.00
N PHE A 161 -9.31 -6.14 19.85
CA PHE A 161 -8.65 -5.37 18.81
C PHE A 161 -9.10 -3.92 18.83
N HIS A 162 -8.13 -3.01 18.77
CA HIS A 162 -8.34 -1.57 18.73
C HIS A 162 -7.44 -0.94 17.66
N PRO A 163 -7.72 0.29 17.20
CA PRO A 163 -6.85 0.95 16.23
C PRO A 163 -5.46 1.17 16.84
N VAL A 164 -4.42 0.83 16.06
CA VAL A 164 -3.01 0.95 16.48
C VAL A 164 -2.16 1.74 15.48
N LEU A 165 -2.62 1.88 14.24
CA LEU A 165 -1.86 2.56 13.19
C LEU A 165 -2.78 3.05 12.08
N LEU A 166 -2.82 4.35 11.87
CA LEU A 166 -3.33 4.98 10.66
C LEU A 166 -2.21 5.11 9.63
N THR A 167 -2.51 4.74 8.38
CA THR A 167 -1.61 4.98 7.24
C THR A 167 -2.36 5.70 6.14
N ALA A 168 -1.75 6.72 5.55
CA ALA A 168 -2.31 7.39 4.38
C ALA A 168 -1.28 7.43 3.23
N TYR A 169 -1.78 7.42 2.00
CA TYR A 169 -0.95 7.44 0.79
C TYR A 169 -1.77 7.81 -0.45
N ASP A 170 -1.07 8.29 -1.47
CA ASP A 170 -1.63 8.52 -2.79
C ASP A 170 -1.28 7.35 -3.70
N ARG A 171 -2.24 6.83 -4.45
CA ARG A 171 -2.06 5.68 -5.32
C ARG A 171 -2.25 6.05 -6.77
N ILE A 172 -1.23 5.74 -7.57
CA ILE A 172 -1.31 5.65 -9.02
C ILE A 172 -1.55 4.18 -9.38
N THR A 173 -2.46 3.92 -10.32
CA THR A 173 -2.67 2.57 -10.86
C THR A 173 -2.47 2.60 -12.37
N LEU A 174 -1.55 1.77 -12.86
CA LEU A 174 -1.33 1.58 -14.30
C LEU A 174 -1.81 0.19 -14.72
N VAL A 175 -2.45 0.10 -15.88
CA VAL A 175 -3.10 -1.09 -16.41
C VAL A 175 -2.48 -1.40 -17.75
N ALA A 176 -1.91 -2.59 -17.92
CA ALA A 176 -1.29 -2.96 -19.19
C ALA A 176 -2.35 -2.95 -20.31
N ARG A 177 -1.91 -2.60 -21.52
CA ARG A 177 -2.79 -2.58 -22.70
C ARG A 177 -3.10 -3.98 -23.20
N ASP A 178 -2.06 -4.81 -23.32
CA ASP A 178 -2.10 -6.03 -24.14
C ASP A 178 -1.96 -7.33 -23.32
N HIS A 179 -1.82 -7.23 -22.00
CA HIS A 179 -1.64 -8.39 -21.13
C HIS A 179 -2.20 -8.19 -19.73
N ALA A 180 -2.41 -9.30 -19.01
CA ALA A 180 -2.97 -9.34 -17.66
C ALA A 180 -1.93 -8.85 -16.60
N GLU A 181 -1.66 -7.55 -16.58
CA GLU A 181 -0.77 -6.91 -15.60
C GLU A 181 -1.34 -5.58 -15.12
N ARG A 182 -1.27 -5.38 -13.80
CA ARG A 182 -1.63 -4.12 -13.15
C ARG A 182 -0.53 -3.69 -12.21
N LEU A 183 -0.11 -2.44 -12.34
CA LEU A 183 0.85 -1.81 -11.47
C LEU A 183 0.12 -0.89 -10.51
N THR A 184 0.56 -0.85 -9.25
CA THR A 184 0.15 0.21 -8.32
C THR A 184 1.37 0.81 -7.68
N PHE A 185 1.41 2.14 -7.58
CA PHE A 185 2.47 2.87 -6.92
C PHE A 185 1.86 3.70 -5.81
N ASP A 186 2.32 3.47 -4.58
CA ASP A 186 1.89 4.23 -3.40
C ASP A 186 2.95 5.26 -3.04
N LEU A 187 2.54 6.52 -2.98
CA LEU A 187 3.35 7.71 -2.75
C LEU A 187 2.87 8.46 -1.50
N ASN A 188 3.63 9.47 -1.07
CA ASN A 188 3.24 10.38 0.03
C ASN A 188 2.80 9.61 1.29
N LEU A 189 3.57 8.57 1.62
CA LEU A 189 3.27 7.65 2.71
C LEU A 189 3.35 8.37 4.05
N THR A 190 2.29 8.24 4.84
CA THR A 190 2.27 8.66 6.23
C THR A 190 1.93 7.48 7.14
N PHE A 191 2.51 7.50 8.33
CA PHE A 191 2.25 6.57 9.42
C PHE A 191 1.95 7.39 10.67
N ASP A 192 0.88 7.03 11.38
CA ASP A 192 0.42 7.75 12.56
C ASP A 192 -0.16 6.78 13.60
N ASN A 193 0.21 6.93 14.86
CA ASN A 193 -0.35 6.16 15.98
C ASN A 193 -1.11 7.00 17.01
N GLY A 194 -1.44 8.25 16.68
CA GLY A 194 -2.07 9.24 17.55
C GLY A 194 -1.08 10.02 18.43
N MET A 195 0.15 9.52 18.63
CA MET A 195 1.19 10.18 19.42
C MET A 195 2.32 10.73 18.54
N GLU A 196 2.72 9.98 17.53
CA GLU A 196 3.77 10.31 16.59
C GLU A 196 3.28 10.08 15.16
N ARG A 197 3.63 11.02 14.28
CA ARG A 197 3.38 10.92 12.84
C ARG A 197 4.70 11.02 12.09
N ARG A 198 4.91 10.11 11.12
CA ARG A 198 6.05 10.15 10.19
C ARG A 198 5.60 10.15 8.74
N SER A 199 6.28 10.94 7.92
CA SER A 199 5.97 11.12 6.50
C SER A 199 7.18 10.80 5.62
N TYR A 200 6.94 10.14 4.49
CA TYR A 200 7.96 9.73 3.53
C TYR A 200 7.58 10.14 2.10
N PRO A 201 7.58 11.46 1.79
CA PRO A 201 7.14 11.97 0.47
C PRO A 201 8.01 11.50 -0.68
N ARG A 202 9.28 11.14 -0.41
CA ARG A 202 10.24 10.68 -1.43
C ARG A 202 10.31 9.16 -1.59
N VAL A 203 9.44 8.42 -0.91
CA VAL A 203 9.40 6.95 -0.98
C VAL A 203 8.21 6.51 -1.81
N VAL A 204 8.46 5.56 -2.72
CA VAL A 204 7.42 4.94 -3.54
C VAL A 204 7.44 3.43 -3.33
N ILE A 205 6.26 2.86 -3.05
CA ILE A 205 6.06 1.41 -3.02
C ILE A 205 5.38 1.00 -4.32
N GLY A 206 6.12 0.27 -5.17
CA GLY A 206 5.57 -0.31 -6.39
C GLY A 206 5.07 -1.74 -6.14
N GLU A 207 3.92 -2.09 -6.68
CA GLU A 207 3.40 -3.45 -6.69
C GLU A 207 3.04 -3.83 -8.13
N ILE A 208 3.62 -4.93 -8.62
CA ILE A 208 3.23 -5.55 -9.89
C ILE A 208 2.30 -6.71 -9.57
N LYS A 209 1.13 -6.71 -10.19
CA LYS A 209 0.10 -7.75 -10.09
C LYS A 209 -0.06 -8.41 -11.45
N HIS A 210 -0.03 -9.74 -11.51
CA HIS A 210 -0.18 -10.51 -12.75
C HIS A 210 -0.73 -11.92 -12.48
N ASP A 211 -1.34 -12.57 -13.47
CA ASP A 211 -2.00 -13.88 -13.32
C ASP A 211 -1.02 -15.08 -13.31
N ARG A 212 0.01 -15.06 -14.16
CA ARG A 212 1.00 -16.14 -14.38
C ARG A 212 2.40 -15.57 -14.62
N ALA A 213 3.44 -16.42 -14.65
CA ALA A 213 4.81 -15.98 -14.90
C ALA A 213 4.95 -15.27 -16.25
N LEU A 214 4.90 -13.93 -16.23
CA LEU A 214 5.10 -13.09 -17.41
C LEU A 214 6.52 -13.27 -17.91
N ARG A 215 6.68 -13.78 -19.14
CA ARG A 215 7.99 -13.97 -19.76
C ARG A 215 8.68 -12.65 -20.10
N ARG A 216 7.94 -11.54 -20.26
CA ARG A 216 8.47 -10.19 -20.58
C ARG A 216 7.53 -9.08 -20.06
N SER A 217 7.62 -8.74 -18.78
CA SER A 217 6.91 -7.58 -18.21
C SER A 217 7.68 -6.29 -18.51
N PRO A 218 7.09 -5.29 -19.21
CA PRO A 218 7.72 -3.99 -19.41
C PRO A 218 8.08 -3.31 -18.08
N ALA A 219 7.19 -3.40 -17.08
CA ALA A 219 7.43 -2.91 -15.72
C ALA A 219 8.66 -3.56 -15.05
N MET A 220 8.79 -4.88 -15.14
CA MET A 220 9.97 -5.59 -14.62
C MET A 220 11.26 -5.15 -15.31
N THR A 221 11.20 -4.87 -16.61
CA THR A 221 12.33 -4.41 -17.41
C THR A 221 12.74 -2.99 -16.99
N ALA A 222 11.78 -2.07 -16.90
CA ALA A 222 12.01 -0.69 -16.45
C ALA A 222 12.59 -0.64 -15.02
N LEU A 223 12.03 -1.43 -14.09
CA LEU A 223 12.57 -1.55 -12.73
C LEU A 223 14.00 -2.10 -12.71
N GLY A 224 14.30 -3.08 -13.57
CA GLY A 224 15.64 -3.64 -13.73
C GLY A 224 16.65 -2.60 -14.21
N ARG A 225 16.30 -1.82 -15.25
CA ARG A 225 17.13 -0.72 -15.79
C ARG A 225 17.37 0.38 -14.76
N ALA A 226 16.36 0.72 -13.96
CA ALA A 226 16.47 1.68 -12.86
C ALA A 226 17.20 1.12 -11.62
N GLY A 227 17.68 -0.13 -11.65
CA GLY A 227 18.38 -0.77 -10.54
C GLY A 227 17.50 -0.96 -9.30
N VAL A 228 16.18 -1.08 -9.48
CA VAL A 228 15.21 -1.30 -8.39
C VAL A 228 15.00 -2.79 -8.20
N ARG A 229 15.24 -3.27 -6.98
CA ARG A 229 15.14 -4.70 -6.63
C ARG A 229 13.85 -5.01 -5.89
N LYS A 230 13.36 -6.25 -6.09
CA LYS A 230 12.22 -6.80 -5.34
C LYS A 230 12.46 -6.64 -3.85
N THR A 231 11.55 -5.96 -3.16
CA THR A 231 11.65 -5.67 -1.74
C THR A 231 10.26 -5.76 -1.13
N GLY A 232 10.06 -6.71 -0.21
CA GLY A 232 8.80 -6.83 0.51
C GLY A 232 8.57 -5.59 1.39
N PHE A 233 7.39 -5.00 1.31
CA PHE A 233 7.01 -3.86 2.14
C PHE A 233 5.58 -4.02 2.64
N SER A 234 5.41 -4.04 3.96
CA SER A 234 4.11 -4.06 4.60
C SER A 234 3.90 -2.75 5.34
N LYS A 235 3.01 -1.88 4.84
CA LYS A 235 2.69 -0.61 5.52
C LYS A 235 2.39 -0.79 7.00
N TYR A 236 1.57 -1.78 7.35
CA TYR A 236 1.32 -2.16 8.74
C TYR A 236 2.58 -2.44 9.56
N CYS A 237 3.30 -3.54 9.25
CA CYS A 237 4.52 -3.90 9.97
C CYS A 237 5.56 -2.78 10.01
N ILE A 238 5.78 -2.07 8.90
CA ILE A 238 6.77 -0.99 8.85
C ILE A 238 6.32 0.19 9.71
N GLY A 239 5.04 0.60 9.65
CA GLY A 239 4.51 1.66 10.50
C GLY A 239 4.61 1.33 11.98
N VAL A 240 4.23 0.10 12.37
CA VAL A 240 4.39 -0.35 13.76
C VAL A 240 5.86 -0.33 14.19
N SER A 241 6.77 -0.86 13.36
CA SER A 241 8.21 -0.81 13.65
C SER A 241 8.78 0.61 13.78
N LEU A 242 8.21 1.59 13.06
CA LEU A 242 8.66 2.98 13.10
C LEU A 242 8.19 3.72 14.35
N LEU A 243 6.95 3.48 14.77
CA LEU A 243 6.26 4.28 15.79
C LEU A 243 6.22 3.60 17.17
N TYR A 244 6.55 2.31 17.26
CA TYR A 244 6.56 1.55 18.51
C TYR A 244 7.94 0.91 18.73
N THR A 245 8.89 1.71 19.19
CA THR A 245 10.31 1.34 19.34
C THR A 245 10.55 0.20 20.35
N GLY A 246 9.66 0.01 21.32
CA GLY A 246 9.71 -1.10 22.29
C GLY A 246 9.42 -2.49 21.71
N LEU A 247 8.93 -2.56 20.47
CA LEU A 247 8.67 -3.83 19.78
C LEU A 247 9.86 -4.24 18.92
N LYS A 248 10.13 -5.55 18.84
CA LYS A 248 11.14 -6.09 17.92
C LYS A 248 10.82 -5.69 16.48
N HIS A 249 11.83 -5.27 15.74
CA HIS A 249 11.70 -4.80 14.36
C HIS A 249 12.87 -5.25 13.46
N ASN A 250 13.75 -6.12 13.99
CA ASN A 250 14.97 -6.54 13.31
C ASN A 250 14.71 -7.23 11.95
N ARG A 251 13.56 -7.90 11.79
CA ARG A 251 13.14 -8.45 10.49
C ARG A 251 12.99 -7.39 9.40
N PHE A 252 12.63 -6.17 9.79
CA PHE A 252 12.33 -5.07 8.91
C PHE A 252 13.47 -4.05 8.79
N LYS A 253 14.61 -4.29 9.45
CA LYS A 253 15.76 -3.37 9.51
C LYS A 253 16.18 -2.82 8.15
N ARG A 254 16.22 -3.66 7.11
CA ARG A 254 16.59 -3.19 5.75
C ARG A 254 15.63 -2.14 5.19
N ASN A 255 14.34 -2.28 5.46
CA ASN A 255 13.33 -1.30 5.05
C ASN A 255 13.47 -0.02 5.89
N LEU A 256 13.66 -0.16 7.20
CA LEU A 256 13.82 0.99 8.11
C LEU A 256 15.04 1.83 7.73
N LEU A 257 16.20 1.19 7.49
CA LEU A 257 17.42 1.88 7.03
C LEU A 257 17.23 2.55 5.66
N PHE A 258 16.41 1.98 4.77
CA PHE A 258 16.09 2.63 3.50
C PHE A 258 15.27 3.90 3.73
N LEU A 259 14.27 3.84 4.61
CA LEU A 259 13.41 4.97 4.95
C LEU A 259 14.19 6.08 5.67
N GLU A 260 15.08 5.72 6.58
CA GLU A 260 15.92 6.65 7.35
C GLU A 260 16.85 7.48 6.44
N LYS A 261 17.44 6.86 5.41
CA LYS A 261 18.25 7.58 4.41
C LYS A 261 17.47 8.64 3.63
N LEU A 262 16.14 8.56 3.65
CA LEU A 262 15.23 9.42 2.88
C LEU A 262 14.37 10.29 3.79
N SER A 263 14.46 10.15 5.12
CA SER A 263 13.78 11.04 6.04
C SER A 263 14.58 12.33 6.18
N SER A 264 13.87 13.46 6.16
CA SER A 264 14.46 14.79 6.41
C SER A 264 14.83 15.01 7.88
N GLU A 265 14.41 14.12 8.78
CA GLU A 265 14.44 14.34 10.23
C GLU A 265 15.69 13.79 10.94
N GLY A 266 16.59 13.08 10.25
CA GLY A 266 17.88 12.66 10.80
C GLY A 266 17.83 11.79 12.07
N ARG A 267 16.64 11.32 12.49
CA ARG A 267 16.48 10.45 13.66
C ARG A 267 16.74 9.01 13.26
N SER A 268 17.74 8.41 13.91
CA SER A 268 18.01 6.98 13.77
C SER A 268 16.80 6.16 14.20
N VAL A 269 16.38 5.23 13.34
CA VAL A 269 15.35 4.25 13.67
C VAL A 269 15.97 3.04 14.38
N CYS A 270 17.30 2.97 14.43
CA CYS A 270 18.08 1.83 14.92
C CYS A 270 19.23 2.22 15.85
#